data_AF-A0A374W7M5-F1
#
_entry.id   AF-A0A374W7M5-F1
#
_cell.length_a   1.000
_cell.length_b   1.000
_cell.length_c   1.000
_cell.angle_alpha   90.00
_cell.angle_beta   90.00
_cell.angle_gamma   90.00
#
_symmetry.space_group_name_H-M   'P 1'
#
loop_
_entity.id
_entity.type
_entity.pdbx_description
1 polymer ?
#
loop_
_entity_poly.entity_id
_entity_poly.type
_entity_poly.pdbx_seq_one_letter_code
_entity_poly.pdbx_strand_id
1 'polypeptide(L)'
;MKINKLIFLFFIFLLLVSCSTSRWNESLVSTGNMDVVVENVIIDFIHTAKLAKNNSVFNVSLIDIDQDILMIGITIPSDVIHPSCKNKVGTYDDVFPTQFIIKENKLFYWNDSTVAITQEIIDVLKRYNHIDFSWVDLPYEMIYGVHDDGIEGIVYFICKKNYNNYKKTGISNIAKQYINPKLKCH
;
A
#
# COMPACT_ATOMS: atom_id res chain seq x y z
N MET A 1 -10.71 -26.84 -48.51
CA MET A 1 -11.23 -25.98 -47.42
C MET A 1 -10.80 -26.45 -46.01
N LYS A 2 -9.57 -26.98 -45.81
CA LYS A 2 -9.06 -27.46 -44.50
C LYS A 2 -7.85 -26.67 -43.98
N ILE A 3 -7.06 -26.07 -44.87
CA ILE A 3 -5.85 -25.31 -44.54
C ILE A 3 -6.18 -24.03 -43.75
N ASN A 4 -7.26 -23.32 -44.11
CA ASN A 4 -7.67 -22.09 -43.42
C ASN A 4 -8.10 -22.32 -41.96
N LYS A 5 -8.67 -23.49 -41.63
CA LYS A 5 -9.02 -23.84 -40.24
C LYS A 5 -7.77 -24.14 -39.40
N LEU A 6 -6.75 -24.77 -39.99
CA LEU A 6 -5.50 -25.09 -39.30
C LEU A 6 -4.68 -23.82 -38.98
N ILE A 7 -4.64 -22.87 -39.92
CA ILE A 7 -3.98 -21.56 -39.74
C ILE A 7 -4.69 -20.73 -38.66
N PHE A 8 -6.03 -20.75 -38.64
CA PHE A 8 -6.80 -20.03 -37.62
C PHE A 8 -6.62 -20.62 -36.21
N LEU A 9 -6.54 -21.95 -36.09
CA LEU A 9 -6.19 -22.64 -34.84
C LEU A 9 -4.78 -22.30 -34.36
N PHE A 10 -3.82 -22.16 -35.28
CA PHE A 10 -2.45 -21.75 -34.95
C PHE A 10 -2.36 -20.31 -34.45
N PHE A 11 -3.14 -19.38 -35.04
CA PHE A 11 -3.26 -18.00 -34.55
C PHE A 11 -3.90 -17.89 -33.16
N ILE A 12 -4.92 -18.71 -32.87
CA ILE A 12 -5.52 -18.79 -31.53
C ILE A 12 -4.51 -19.35 -30.51
N PHE A 13 -3.71 -20.34 -30.90
CA PHE A 13 -2.69 -20.91 -30.03
C PHE A 13 -1.57 -19.91 -29.70
N LEU A 14 -1.15 -19.09 -30.68
CA LEU A 14 -0.16 -18.02 -30.46
C LEU A 14 -0.65 -16.93 -29.50
N LEU A 15 -1.96 -16.62 -29.50
CA LEU A 15 -2.56 -15.65 -28.56
C LEU A 15 -2.67 -16.17 -27.12
N LEU A 16 -2.60 -17.50 -26.92
CA LEU A 16 -2.66 -18.13 -25.59
C LEU A 16 -1.27 -18.30 -24.95
N VAL A 17 -0.18 -18.14 -25.70
CA VAL A 17 1.19 -18.35 -25.20
C VAL A 17 1.76 -17.11 -24.49
N SER A 18 1.15 -15.94 -24.64
CA SER A 18 1.54 -14.72 -23.93
C SER A 18 1.00 -14.64 -22.49
N CYS A 19 1.05 -15.75 -21.75
CA CYS A 19 1.02 -15.69 -20.29
C CYS A 19 2.46 -15.39 -19.82
N SER A 20 2.94 -14.18 -20.06
CA SER A 20 4.18 -13.71 -19.46
C SER A 20 3.93 -13.58 -17.96
N THR A 21 4.39 -14.54 -17.17
CA THR A 21 4.54 -14.33 -15.73
C THR A 21 5.57 -13.21 -15.58
N SER A 22 5.11 -12.00 -15.28
CA SER A 22 6.02 -10.88 -15.02
C SER A 22 6.94 -11.28 -13.87
N ARG A 23 8.26 -11.21 -14.08
CA ARG A 23 9.26 -11.44 -13.03
C ARG A 23 9.39 -10.19 -12.15
N TRP A 24 8.29 -9.75 -11.56
CA TRP A 24 8.22 -8.56 -10.73
C TRP A 24 9.16 -8.63 -9.52
N ASN A 25 9.52 -9.84 -9.06
CA ASN A 25 10.44 -10.02 -7.96
C ASN A 25 11.89 -9.66 -8.31
N GLU A 26 12.27 -9.63 -9.59
CA GLU A 26 13.60 -9.19 -10.04
C GLU A 26 13.79 -7.68 -9.89
N SER A 27 12.72 -6.89 -9.74
CA SER A 27 12.81 -5.45 -9.50
C SER A 27 12.99 -5.09 -8.01
N LEU A 28 12.98 -6.06 -7.10
CA LEU A 28 13.13 -5.80 -5.67
C LEU A 28 14.59 -5.53 -5.31
N VAL A 29 14.82 -4.43 -4.58
CA VAL A 29 16.15 -3.98 -4.18
C VAL A 29 16.45 -4.41 -2.75
N SER A 30 17.61 -5.02 -2.50
CA SER A 30 17.95 -5.59 -1.19
C SER A 30 18.34 -4.56 -0.12
N THR A 31 18.69 -3.32 -0.48
CA THR A 31 19.17 -2.29 0.46
C THR A 31 18.78 -0.90 -0.04
N GLY A 32 18.60 0.06 0.86
CA GLY A 32 18.24 1.43 0.48
C GLY A 32 17.79 2.27 1.68
N ASN A 33 16.98 3.29 1.39
CA ASN A 33 16.28 4.07 2.40
C ASN A 33 14.86 3.50 2.64
N MET A 34 14.08 4.19 3.48
CA MET A 34 12.70 3.82 3.81
C MET A 34 11.80 3.77 2.56
N ASP A 35 11.97 4.68 1.60
CA ASP A 35 11.17 4.72 0.37
C ASP A 35 11.36 3.45 -0.47
N VAL A 36 12.60 2.97 -0.57
CA VAL A 36 12.94 1.74 -1.32
C VAL A 36 12.23 0.53 -0.72
N VAL A 37 12.22 0.38 0.61
CA VAL A 37 11.56 -0.77 1.24
C VAL A 37 10.03 -0.67 1.15
N VAL A 38 9.45 0.54 1.23
CA VAL A 38 8.01 0.74 0.94
C VAL A 38 7.69 0.37 -0.50
N GLU A 39 8.49 0.80 -1.47
CA GLU A 39 8.26 0.47 -2.88
C GLU A 39 8.33 -1.04 -3.12
N ASN A 40 9.31 -1.74 -2.54
CA ASN A 40 9.40 -3.21 -2.62
C ASN A 40 8.13 -3.89 -2.09
N VAL A 41 7.63 -3.43 -0.93
CA VAL A 41 6.41 -3.99 -0.32
C VAL A 41 5.18 -3.71 -1.19
N ILE A 42 5.07 -2.51 -1.77
CA ILE A 42 3.98 -2.17 -2.72
C ILE A 42 4.04 -3.07 -3.96
N ILE A 43 5.23 -3.28 -4.53
CA ILE A 43 5.40 -4.15 -5.70
C ILE A 43 4.95 -5.58 -5.38
N ASP A 44 5.43 -6.17 -4.29
CA ASP A 44 4.98 -7.50 -3.86
C ASP A 44 3.47 -7.54 -3.61
N PHE A 45 2.92 -6.55 -2.91
CA PHE A 45 1.49 -6.47 -2.60
C PHE A 45 0.62 -6.46 -3.86
N ILE A 46 0.95 -5.61 -4.83
CA ILE A 46 0.21 -5.51 -6.10
C ILE A 46 0.16 -6.85 -6.84
N HIS A 47 1.28 -7.58 -6.85
CA HIS A 47 1.40 -8.80 -7.62
C HIS A 47 0.87 -10.06 -6.91
N THR A 48 0.80 -10.04 -5.58
CA THR A 48 0.49 -11.24 -4.80
C THR A 48 -0.79 -11.16 -3.97
N ALA A 49 -1.24 -9.95 -3.61
CA ALA A 49 -2.41 -9.78 -2.74
C ALA A 49 -3.71 -9.77 -3.55
N LYS A 50 -4.72 -10.52 -3.08
CA LYS A 50 -6.07 -10.44 -3.65
C LYS A 50 -6.69 -9.04 -3.45
N LEU A 51 -6.36 -8.37 -2.34
CA LEU A 51 -6.85 -7.02 -2.02
C LEU A 51 -6.47 -6.00 -3.10
N ALA A 52 -5.26 -6.12 -3.67
CA ALA A 52 -4.79 -5.24 -4.74
C ALA A 52 -5.65 -5.32 -6.01
N LYS A 53 -6.31 -6.46 -6.28
CA LYS A 53 -7.13 -6.63 -7.49
C LYS A 53 -8.44 -5.84 -7.44
N ASN A 54 -9.02 -5.72 -6.25
CA ASN A 54 -10.37 -5.17 -6.07
C ASN A 54 -10.38 -3.72 -5.59
N ASN A 55 -9.23 -3.18 -5.18
CA ASN A 55 -9.14 -1.85 -4.59
C ASN A 55 -8.07 -1.02 -5.30
N SER A 56 -8.21 0.30 -5.20
CA SER A 56 -7.31 1.29 -5.81
C SER A 56 -6.66 2.23 -4.81
N VAL A 57 -7.07 2.21 -3.54
CA VAL A 57 -6.54 3.08 -2.49
C VAL A 57 -6.19 2.23 -1.27
N PHE A 58 -5.00 2.46 -0.72
CA PHE A 58 -4.46 1.72 0.42
C PHE A 58 -3.75 2.66 1.39
N ASN A 59 -3.92 2.40 2.68
CA ASN A 59 -3.10 3.02 3.70
C ASN A 59 -1.88 2.13 3.99
N VAL A 60 -0.72 2.77 4.14
CA VAL A 60 0.53 2.14 4.54
C VAL A 60 0.83 2.56 5.98
N SER A 61 1.15 1.58 6.83
CA SER A 61 1.59 1.80 8.21
C SER A 61 3.03 1.34 8.36
N LEU A 62 3.88 2.16 8.98
CA LEU A 62 5.30 1.89 9.18
C LEU A 62 5.59 1.80 10.67
N ILE A 63 6.11 0.65 11.12
CA ILE A 63 6.45 0.43 12.53
C ILE A 63 7.85 -0.16 12.64
N ASP A 64 8.73 0.55 13.33
CA ASP A 64 10.03 0.02 13.75
C ASP A 64 9.82 -0.93 14.94
N ILE A 65 10.07 -2.23 14.74
CA ILE A 65 9.86 -3.25 15.79
C ILE A 65 11.07 -3.33 16.70
N ASP A 66 12.26 -3.42 16.10
CA ASP A 66 13.54 -3.48 16.79
C ASP A 66 14.68 -3.09 15.83
N GLN A 67 15.94 -3.23 16.27
CA GLN A 67 17.10 -2.83 15.46
C GLN A 67 17.26 -3.59 14.13
N ASP A 68 16.67 -4.78 14.00
CA ASP A 68 16.82 -5.65 12.83
C ASP A 68 15.55 -5.74 11.97
N ILE A 69 14.37 -5.53 12.56
CA ILE A 69 13.08 -5.77 11.89
C ILE A 69 12.27 -4.48 11.75
N LEU A 70 11.79 -4.26 10.53
CA LEU A 70 10.81 -3.25 10.17
C LEU A 70 9.47 -3.93 9.83
N MET A 71 8.38 -3.42 10.37
CA MET A 71 7.03 -3.86 10.04
C MET A 71 6.34 -2.84 9.12
N ILE A 72 5.79 -3.32 8.01
CA ILE A 72 5.01 -2.51 7.08
C ILE A 72 3.64 -3.15 6.90
N GLY A 73 2.57 -2.43 7.23
CA GLY A 73 1.19 -2.83 6.99
C GLY A 73 0.63 -2.16 5.74
N ILE A 74 -0.10 -2.91 4.91
CA ILE A 74 -0.93 -2.34 3.84
C ILE A 74 -2.39 -2.74 4.11
N THR A 75 -3.25 -1.74 4.26
CA THR A 75 -4.67 -1.91 4.61
C THR A 75 -5.58 -1.26 3.58
N ILE A 76 -6.83 -1.72 3.53
CA ILE A 76 -7.90 -0.94 2.92
C ILE A 76 -8.35 0.11 3.94
N PRO A 77 -8.37 1.41 3.60
CA PRO A 77 -8.92 2.43 4.49
C PRO A 77 -10.40 2.16 4.76
N SER A 78 -10.84 2.27 6.02
CA SER A 78 -12.25 2.10 6.39
C SER A 78 -13.13 3.30 5.99
N ASP A 79 -12.53 4.47 5.77
CA ASP A 79 -13.22 5.71 5.38
C ASP A 79 -12.30 6.60 4.54
N VAL A 80 -12.89 7.64 3.94
CA VAL A 80 -12.17 8.77 3.34
C VAL A 80 -11.52 9.63 4.42
N ILE A 81 -10.57 10.46 4.01
CA ILE A 81 -9.85 11.34 4.93
C ILE A 81 -10.67 12.60 5.18
N HIS A 82 -10.90 12.90 6.46
CA HIS A 82 -11.58 14.12 6.91
C HIS A 82 -10.56 15.07 7.53
N PRO A 83 -10.07 16.09 6.81
CA PRO A 83 -9.12 17.06 7.34
C PRO A 83 -9.80 17.92 8.41
N SER A 84 -9.08 18.23 9.46
CA SER A 84 -9.46 19.26 10.43
C SER A 84 -8.95 20.64 10.00
N CYS A 85 -9.38 21.69 10.71
CA CYS A 85 -8.83 23.04 10.53
C CYS A 85 -7.31 23.15 10.79
N LYS A 86 -6.65 22.14 11.36
CA LYS A 86 -5.19 22.09 11.54
C LYS A 86 -4.46 21.57 10.30
N ASN A 87 -5.11 20.80 9.44
CA ASN A 87 -4.49 20.14 8.29
C ASN A 87 -4.38 21.10 7.11
N LYS A 88 -3.41 22.02 7.17
CA LYS A 88 -3.18 23.05 6.15
C LYS A 88 -1.86 22.78 5.41
N VAL A 89 -1.77 23.25 4.18
CA VAL A 89 -0.51 23.19 3.44
C VAL A 89 0.59 23.92 4.22
N GLY A 90 1.75 23.27 4.37
CA GLY A 90 2.89 23.77 5.13
C GLY A 90 2.87 23.45 6.63
N THR A 91 1.82 22.81 7.17
CA THR A 91 1.80 22.35 8.57
C THR A 91 2.23 20.89 8.69
N TYR A 92 2.59 20.48 9.90
CA TYR A 92 2.90 19.09 10.26
C TYR A 92 1.75 18.50 11.06
N ASP A 93 1.52 17.20 10.91
CA ASP A 93 0.46 16.47 11.60
C ASP A 93 0.89 15.01 11.80
N ASP A 94 0.42 14.38 12.87
CA ASP A 94 0.80 13.00 13.24
C ASP A 94 -0.08 11.92 12.58
N VAL A 95 -1.15 12.31 11.88
CA VAL A 95 -2.15 11.39 11.33
C VAL A 95 -2.42 11.65 9.85
N PHE A 96 -2.50 12.92 9.44
CA PHE A 96 -2.84 13.29 8.08
C PHE A 96 -1.76 12.83 7.09
N PRO A 97 -2.10 12.26 5.93
CA PRO A 97 -1.07 11.77 5.02
C PRO A 97 -0.18 12.88 4.47
N THR A 98 1.11 12.59 4.42
CA THR A 98 2.13 13.51 3.88
C THR A 98 2.95 12.85 2.78
N GLN A 99 2.87 11.53 2.65
CA GLN A 99 3.61 10.74 1.68
C GLN A 99 2.68 9.82 0.89
N PHE A 100 3.04 9.55 -0.36
CA PHE A 100 2.31 8.64 -1.22
C PHE A 100 3.16 8.04 -2.35
N ILE A 101 2.70 6.91 -2.87
CA ILE A 101 3.18 6.29 -4.11
C ILE A 101 1.97 5.93 -4.97
N ILE A 102 2.01 6.30 -6.25
CA ILE A 102 1.07 5.81 -7.25
C ILE A 102 1.76 4.75 -8.11
N LYS A 103 1.26 3.52 -8.06
CA LYS A 103 1.80 2.39 -8.83
C LYS A 103 0.65 1.63 -9.47
N GLU A 104 0.72 1.41 -10.78
CA GLU A 104 -0.34 0.72 -11.55
C GLU A 104 -1.74 1.31 -11.31
N ASN A 105 -1.83 2.65 -11.30
CA ASN A 105 -3.06 3.41 -11.02
C ASN A 105 -3.65 3.18 -9.60
N LYS A 106 -2.87 2.64 -8.67
CA LYS A 106 -3.26 2.46 -7.26
C LYS A 106 -2.50 3.43 -6.38
N LEU A 107 -3.22 4.07 -5.46
CA LEU A 107 -2.70 4.99 -4.46
C LEU A 107 -2.34 4.23 -3.18
N PHE A 108 -1.10 4.42 -2.73
CA PHE A 108 -0.62 4.00 -1.42
C PHE A 108 -0.19 5.27 -0.69
N TYR A 109 -0.71 5.52 0.51
CA TYR A 109 -0.39 6.72 1.28
C TYR A 109 -0.08 6.41 2.74
N TRP A 110 0.75 7.24 3.37
CA TRP A 110 1.04 7.16 4.79
C TRP A 110 1.33 8.55 5.37
N ASN A 111 1.34 8.61 6.70
CA ASN A 111 1.82 9.76 7.43
C ASN A 111 3.32 9.61 7.69
N ASP A 112 4.06 10.66 7.37
CA ASP A 112 5.38 10.96 7.91
C ASP A 112 5.28 12.31 8.61
N SER A 113 5.25 12.30 9.94
CA SER A 113 5.06 13.51 10.75
C SER A 113 6.22 14.50 10.68
N THR A 114 7.35 14.10 10.08
CA THR A 114 8.51 14.96 9.83
C THR A 114 8.41 15.74 8.52
N VAL A 115 7.35 15.49 7.73
CA VAL A 115 7.13 16.08 6.41
C VAL A 115 5.90 16.98 6.47
N ALA A 116 6.02 18.20 5.95
CA ALA A 116 4.89 19.12 5.93
C ALA A 116 3.84 18.68 4.91
N ILE A 117 2.57 18.93 5.20
CA ILE A 117 1.45 18.69 4.29
C ILE A 117 1.66 19.53 3.02
N THR A 118 1.66 18.89 1.86
CA THR A 118 1.83 19.55 0.56
C THR A 118 0.48 19.72 -0.15
N GLN A 119 0.41 20.63 -1.12
CA GLN A 119 -0.75 20.70 -2.02
C GLN A 119 -0.86 19.42 -2.87
N GLU A 120 0.27 18.79 -3.19
CA GLU A 120 0.33 17.59 -4.02
C GLU A 120 -0.41 16.41 -3.38
N ILE A 121 -0.18 16.11 -2.10
CA ILE A 121 -0.91 15.02 -1.43
C ILE A 121 -2.41 15.29 -1.38
N ILE A 122 -2.81 16.54 -1.15
CA ILE A 122 -4.23 16.95 -1.17
C ILE A 122 -4.85 16.70 -2.56
N ASP A 123 -4.16 17.11 -3.62
CA ASP A 123 -4.65 16.95 -4.99
C ASP A 123 -4.70 15.48 -5.42
N VAL A 124 -3.76 14.65 -4.95
CA VAL A 124 -3.77 13.21 -5.16
C VAL A 124 -4.95 12.56 -4.45
N LEU A 125 -5.18 12.88 -3.17
CA LEU A 125 -6.33 12.36 -2.42
C LEU A 125 -7.66 12.76 -3.08
N LYS A 126 -7.78 14.00 -3.58
CA LYS A 126 -8.95 14.46 -4.34
C LYS A 126 -9.14 13.66 -5.63
N ARG A 127 -8.05 13.42 -6.39
CA ARG A 127 -8.10 12.64 -7.65
C ARG A 127 -8.62 11.22 -7.45
N TYR A 128 -8.34 10.64 -6.29
CA TYR A 128 -8.82 9.31 -5.90
C TYR A 128 -10.16 9.35 -5.13
N ASN A 129 -10.81 10.52 -5.01
CA ASN A 129 -12.02 10.74 -4.21
C ASN A 129 -11.88 10.24 -2.76
N HIS A 130 -10.69 10.39 -2.18
CA HIS A 130 -10.34 9.84 -0.86
C HIS A 130 -10.16 10.92 0.23
N ILE A 131 -10.75 12.10 0.03
CA ILE A 131 -10.70 13.21 0.98
C ILE A 131 -12.00 14.01 0.91
N ASP A 132 -12.56 14.32 2.07
CA ASP A 132 -13.78 15.11 2.23
C ASP A 132 -13.51 16.28 3.20
N PHE A 133 -13.77 17.51 2.72
CA PHE A 133 -13.56 18.74 3.48
C PHE A 133 -14.79 19.18 4.27
N SER A 134 -15.88 18.40 4.26
CA SER A 134 -17.13 18.75 4.95
C SER A 134 -16.96 18.94 6.46
N TRP A 135 -15.89 18.40 7.06
CA TRP A 135 -15.65 18.41 8.52
C TRP A 135 -14.60 19.44 8.96
N VAL A 136 -14.04 20.23 8.05
CA VAL A 136 -12.92 21.15 8.36
C VAL A 136 -13.29 22.17 9.43
N ASP A 137 -14.54 22.62 9.43
CA ASP A 137 -15.05 23.63 10.37
C ASP A 137 -15.69 23.02 11.62
N LEU A 138 -15.74 21.68 11.74
CA LEU A 138 -16.27 21.02 12.92
C LEU A 138 -15.26 21.08 14.07
N PRO A 139 -15.73 21.21 15.33
CA PRO A 139 -14.86 21.09 16.49
C PRO A 139 -14.17 19.72 16.48
N TYR A 140 -12.85 19.70 16.71
CA TYR A 140 -12.03 18.47 16.73
C TYR A 140 -12.62 17.35 17.60
N GLU A 141 -13.31 17.72 18.68
CA GLU A 141 -13.98 16.83 19.64
C GLU A 141 -15.17 16.05 19.04
N MET A 142 -15.63 16.39 17.83
CA MET A 142 -16.76 15.72 17.17
C MET A 142 -16.33 14.71 16.10
N ILE A 143 -15.03 14.64 15.78
CA ILE A 143 -14.42 13.70 14.84
C ILE A 143 -14.01 12.44 15.63
N TYR A 144 -14.98 11.71 16.18
CA TYR A 144 -14.72 10.38 16.72
C TYR A 144 -14.71 9.37 15.58
N GLY A 145 -13.54 8.76 15.35
CA GLY A 145 -13.36 7.73 14.35
C GLY A 145 -14.26 6.52 14.63
N VAL A 146 -14.98 6.09 13.60
CA VAL A 146 -15.61 4.77 13.62
C VAL A 146 -14.46 3.75 13.58
N HIS A 147 -14.19 3.12 14.72
CA HIS A 147 -13.29 1.98 14.78
C HIS A 147 -13.95 0.82 14.01
N ASP A 148 -13.50 0.60 12.78
CA ASP A 148 -13.88 -0.59 12.03
C ASP A 148 -12.95 -1.73 12.42
N ASP A 149 -13.42 -2.55 13.36
CA ASP A 149 -12.78 -3.79 13.80
C ASP A 149 -12.69 -4.85 12.67
N GLY A 150 -13.10 -4.52 11.44
CA GLY A 150 -13.05 -5.33 10.23
C GLY A 150 -11.90 -5.01 9.27
N ILE A 151 -11.07 -3.98 9.50
CA ILE A 151 -10.03 -3.56 8.54
C ILE A 151 -9.09 -4.72 8.16
N GLU A 152 -9.22 -5.18 6.92
CA GLU A 152 -8.37 -6.20 6.34
C GLU A 152 -7.10 -5.61 5.74
N GLY A 153 -6.00 -6.32 5.93
CA GLY A 153 -4.76 -6.01 5.25
C GLY A 153 -3.73 -7.11 5.36
N ILE A 154 -2.52 -6.76 4.97
CA ILE A 154 -1.36 -7.65 4.99
C ILE A 154 -0.23 -6.93 5.71
N VAL A 155 0.42 -7.64 6.62
CA VAL A 155 1.57 -7.16 7.38
C VAL A 155 2.83 -7.85 6.89
N TYR A 156 3.86 -7.06 6.63
CA TYR A 156 5.19 -7.46 6.21
C TYR A 156 6.17 -7.25 7.36
N PHE A 157 7.01 -8.24 7.61
CA PHE A 157 8.13 -8.19 8.56
C PHE A 157 9.41 -8.32 7.74
N ILE A 158 10.22 -7.26 7.69
CA ILE A 158 11.34 -7.10 6.77
C ILE A 158 12.63 -6.93 7.56
N CYS A 159 13.68 -7.63 7.15
CA CYS A 159 15.00 -7.42 7.71
C CYS A 159 15.62 -6.12 7.20
N LYS A 160 16.00 -5.21 8.10
CA LYS A 160 16.56 -3.89 7.73
C LYS A 160 17.89 -3.96 6.98
N LYS A 161 18.66 -5.04 7.17
CA LYS A 161 19.94 -5.27 6.47
C LYS A 161 19.78 -5.88 5.08
N ASN A 162 18.63 -6.50 4.79
CA ASN A 162 18.34 -7.11 3.51
C ASN A 162 16.82 -7.13 3.28
N TYR A 163 16.32 -6.17 2.51
CA TYR A 163 14.89 -5.99 2.25
C TYR A 163 14.25 -7.15 1.49
N ASN A 164 15.05 -7.97 0.79
CA ASN A 164 14.57 -9.16 0.11
C ASN A 164 14.31 -10.32 1.09
N ASN A 165 14.77 -10.22 2.34
CA ASN A 165 14.46 -11.16 3.41
C ASN A 165 13.28 -10.64 4.23
N TYR A 166 12.08 -11.08 3.87
CA TYR A 166 10.85 -10.72 4.58
C TYR A 166 9.90 -11.90 4.70
N LYS A 167 8.98 -11.78 5.65
CA LYS A 167 7.78 -12.62 5.76
C LYS A 167 6.56 -11.72 5.72
N LYS A 168 5.45 -12.22 5.19
CA LYS A 168 4.17 -11.52 5.22
C LYS A 168 3.05 -12.41 5.71
N THR A 169 2.01 -11.80 6.27
CA THR A 169 0.81 -12.49 6.70
C THR A 169 -0.08 -12.85 5.51
N GLY A 170 -1.08 -13.70 5.74
CA GLY A 170 -2.25 -13.73 4.87
C GLY A 170 -3.09 -12.45 5.03
N ILE A 171 -4.15 -12.35 4.23
CA ILE A 171 -5.18 -11.32 4.46
C ILE A 171 -5.85 -11.63 5.79
N SER A 172 -5.79 -10.70 6.72
CA SER A 172 -6.51 -10.80 7.99
C SER A 172 -6.87 -9.42 8.50
N ASN A 173 -7.74 -9.40 9.50
CA ASN A 173 -7.95 -8.21 10.29
C ASN A 173 -6.66 -7.77 10.99
N ILE A 174 -6.30 -6.49 10.85
CA ILE A 174 -5.04 -5.94 11.38
C ILE A 174 -5.11 -5.57 12.86
N ALA A 175 -6.31 -5.44 13.43
CA ALA A 175 -6.46 -5.27 14.88
C ALA A 175 -6.17 -6.56 15.68
N LYS A 176 -6.01 -7.71 15.01
CA LYS A 176 -5.51 -8.92 15.67
C LYS A 176 -4.04 -8.75 16.00
N GLN A 177 -3.69 -8.98 17.26
CA GLN A 177 -2.29 -9.00 17.70
C GLN A 177 -1.50 -10.03 16.88
N TYR A 178 -0.59 -9.55 16.04
CA TYR A 178 0.28 -10.40 15.26
C TYR A 178 1.40 -10.95 16.14
N ILE A 179 1.60 -12.25 16.08
CA ILE A 179 2.80 -12.86 16.65
C ILE A 179 3.93 -12.56 15.66
N ASN A 180 4.93 -11.79 16.11
CA ASN A 180 6.13 -11.52 15.33
C ASN A 180 6.70 -12.85 14.82
N PRO A 181 6.76 -13.08 13.50
CA PRO A 181 7.27 -14.33 12.98
C PRO A 181 8.75 -14.43 13.35
N LYS A 182 9.22 -15.64 13.67
CA LYS A 182 10.66 -15.90 13.78
C LYS A 182 11.30 -15.68 12.40
N LEU A 183 11.80 -14.48 12.16
CA LEU A 183 12.53 -14.06 10.97
C LEU A 183 14.01 -14.00 11.33
N LYS A 184 14.84 -14.76 10.61
CA LYS A 184 16.29 -14.73 10.84
C LYS A 184 16.89 -13.68 9.91
N CYS A 185 17.29 -12.55 10.49
CA CYS A 185 17.99 -11.48 9.78
C CYS A 185 19.52 -11.62 9.79
N HIS A 186 20.02 -12.66 10.47
CA HIS A 186 21.43 -13.06 10.57
C HIS A 186 21.59 -14.55 10.25
#